data_AF-A0A3N5KAI4-F1
#
_entry.id   AF-A0A3N5KAI4-F1
#
_cell.length_a   1.000
_cell.length_b   1.000
_cell.length_c   1.000
_cell.angle_alpha   90.00
_cell.angle_beta   90.00
_cell.angle_gamma   90.00
#
_symmetry.space_group_name_H-M   'P 1'
#
loop_
_entity.id
_entity.type
_entity.pdbx_description
1 polymer ?
#
loop_
_entity_poly.entity_id
_entity_poly.type
_entity_poly.pdbx_seq_one_letter_code
_entity_poly.pdbx_strand_id
1 'polypeptide(L)' 'MHNTAARLELCEVILSLIERKRAESGDESLGENIERVVLDTHFHELEGEILENPGALEPWLIRRRRGEA' A
#
# COMPACT_ATOMS: atom_id res chain seq x y z
N MET A 1 -0.08 -15.77 8.54
CA MET A 1 0.41 -15.53 7.18
C MET A 1 -0.76 -15.02 6.35
N HIS A 2 -0.92 -13.71 6.28
CA HIS A 2 -1.78 -13.10 5.27
C HIS A 2 -0.97 -13.15 3.96
N ASN A 3 -1.57 -13.57 2.85
CA ASN A 3 -0.84 -13.71 1.59
C ASN A 3 -0.68 -12.30 0.97
N THR A 4 0.51 -11.71 1.11
CA THR A 4 0.87 -10.39 0.57
C THR A 4 0.47 -10.24 -0.90
N ALA A 5 0.64 -11.31 -1.70
CA ALA A 5 0.23 -11.32 -3.10
C ALA A 5 -1.29 -11.18 -3.26
N ALA A 6 -2.08 -11.92 -2.47
CA ALA A 6 -3.54 -11.80 -2.51
C ALA A 6 -4.03 -10.40 -2.06
N ARG A 7 -3.33 -9.78 -1.11
CA ARG A 7 -3.63 -8.39 -0.70
C ARG A 7 -3.29 -7.39 -1.80
N LEU A 8 -2.16 -7.57 -2.49
CA LEU A 8 -1.75 -6.75 -3.62
C LEU A 8 -2.76 -6.84 -4.77
N GLU A 9 -3.18 -8.05 -5.14
CA GLU A 9 -4.21 -8.28 -6.16
C GLU A 9 -5.52 -7.57 -5.81
N LEU A 10 -5.95 -7.63 -4.55
CA LEU A 10 -7.14 -6.92 -4.09
C LEU A 10 -6.99 -5.40 -4.22
N CYS A 11 -5.84 -4.85 -3.85
CA CYS A 11 -5.58 -3.41 -3.98
C CYS A 11 -5.63 -2.97 -5.45
N GLU A 12 -5.00 -3.73 -6.35
CA GLU A 12 -5.02 -3.46 -7.79
C GLU A 12 -6.45 -3.44 -8.35
N VAL A 13 -7.28 -4.41 -7.95
CA VAL A 13 -8.69 -4.46 -8.35
C VAL A 13 -9.48 -3.24 -7.86
N ILE A 14 -9.26 -2.82 -6.61
CA ILE A 14 -9.94 -1.65 -6.04
C ILE A 14 -9.52 -0.37 -6.77
N LEU A 15 -8.23 -0.17 -6.99
CA LEU A 15 -7.72 1.02 -7.70
C LEU A 15 -8.22 1.06 -9.15
N SER A 16 -8.19 -0.07 -9.84
CA SER A 16 -8.74 -0.20 -11.20
C SER A 16 -10.24 0.13 -11.25
N LEU A 17 -11.00 -0.24 -10.22
CA LEU A 17 -12.42 0.10 -10.13
C LEU A 17 -12.63 1.60 -9.93
N ILE A 18 -11.82 2.25 -9.10
CA ILE A 18 -11.86 3.70 -8.86
C ILE A 18 -11.54 4.45 -10.16
N GLU A 19 -10.45 4.10 -10.83
CA GLU A 19 -10.08 4.72 -12.12
C GLU A 19 -11.18 4.58 -13.16
N ARG A 20 -11.75 3.38 -13.31
CA ARG A 20 -12.89 3.17 -14.21
C ARG A 20 -14.06 4.07 -13.86
N LYS A 21 -14.37 4.24 -12.57
CA LYS A 21 -15.48 5.08 -12.11
C LYS A 21 -15.21 6.57 -12.32
N ARG A 22 -13.97 7.04 -12.19
CA ARG A 22 -13.57 8.41 -12.59
C ARG A 22 -13.81 8.63 -14.07
N ALA A 23 -13.34 7.71 -14.92
CA ALA A 23 -13.54 7.79 -16.37
C ALA A 23 -15.02 7.77 -16.78
N GLU A 24 -15.85 6.95 -16.12
CA GLU A 24 -17.29 6.87 -16.39
C GLU A 24 -18.06 8.13 -15.95
N SER A 25 -17.66 8.74 -14.84
CA SER A 25 -18.38 9.89 -14.24
C SER A 25 -17.86 11.25 -14.69
N GLY A 26 -16.61 11.32 -15.16
CA GLY A 26 -15.88 12.56 -15.42
C GLY A 26 -15.46 13.31 -14.15
N ASP A 27 -15.63 12.71 -12.97
CA ASP A 27 -15.21 13.27 -11.69
C ASP A 27 -13.89 12.64 -11.24
N GLU A 28 -12.80 13.38 -11.40
CA GLU A 28 -11.45 12.95 -11.00
C GLU A 28 -11.31 12.79 -9.47
N SER A 29 -12.14 13.48 -8.68
CA SER A 29 -12.08 13.39 -7.21
C SER A 29 -12.80 12.15 -6.66
N LEU A 30 -13.55 11.45 -7.51
CA LEU A 30 -14.31 10.28 -7.13
C LEU A 30 -13.36 9.22 -6.56
N GLY A 31 -13.62 8.81 -5.33
CA GLY A 31 -12.87 7.72 -4.67
C GLY A 31 -11.51 8.11 -4.10
N GLU A 32 -11.08 9.38 -4.14
CA GLU A 32 -9.78 9.81 -3.58
C GLU A 32 -9.56 9.37 -2.12
N ASN A 33 -10.58 9.51 -1.26
CA ASN A 33 -10.48 9.10 0.13
C ASN A 33 -10.34 7.58 0.29
N ILE A 34 -10.96 6.80 -0.59
CA ILE A 34 -10.89 5.34 -0.57
C ILE A 34 -9.51 4.90 -1.06
N GLU A 35 -9.05 5.46 -2.19
CA GLU A 35 -7.71 5.25 -2.72
C GLU A 35 -6.64 5.54 -1.67
N ARG A 36 -6.73 6.69 -0.98
CA ARG A 36 -5.81 7.05 0.10
C ARG A 36 -5.79 6.00 1.20
N VAL A 37 -6.95 5.60 1.72
CA VAL A 37 -7.03 4.61 2.81
C VAL A 37 -6.47 3.25 2.39
N VAL A 38 -6.76 2.81 1.16
CA VAL A 38 -6.27 1.54 0.61
C VAL A 38 -4.75 1.56 0.49
N LEU A 39 -4.19 2.62 -0.09
CA LEU A 39 -2.74 2.79 -0.24
C LEU A 39 -2.05 2.88 1.12
N ASP A 40 -2.54 3.74 2.02
CA ASP A 40 -1.93 3.94 3.34
C ASP A 40 -1.91 2.64 4.15
N THR A 41 -3.01 1.90 4.15
CA THR A 41 -3.10 0.61 4.84
C THR A 41 -2.13 -0.39 4.22
N HIS A 42 -2.08 -0.47 2.89
CA HIS A 42 -1.21 -1.41 2.20
C HIS A 42 0.28 -1.12 2.45
N PHE A 43 0.67 0.16 2.38
CA PHE A 43 2.03 0.57 2.67
C PHE A 43 2.42 0.29 4.11
N HIS A 44 1.52 0.54 5.08
CA HIS A 44 1.80 0.26 6.48
C HIS A 44 2.03 -1.23 6.74
N GLU A 45 1.20 -2.09 6.15
CA GLU A 45 1.35 -3.54 6.30
C GLU A 45 2.59 -4.07 5.57
N LEU A 46 2.88 -3.57 4.37
CA LEU A 46 4.08 -3.93 3.62
C LEU A 46 5.36 -3.49 4.36
N GLU A 47 5.37 -2.30 4.95
CA GLU A 47 6.47 -1.82 5.79
C GLU A 47 6.66 -2.76 6.99
N GLY A 48 5.58 -3.14 7.67
CA GLY A 48 5.62 -4.11 8.76
C GLY A 48 6.24 -5.45 8.35
N GLU A 49 5.80 -6.01 7.21
CA GLU A 49 6.32 -7.27 6.67
C GLU A 49 7.81 -7.17 6.31
N ILE A 50 8.26 -6.07 5.70
CA ILE A 50 9.67 -5.83 5.37
C ILE A 50 10.50 -5.67 6.65
N LEU A 51 9.98 -4.98 7.67
CA LEU A 51 10.69 -4.82 8.94
C LEU A 51 10.78 -6.13 9.73
N GLU A 52 9.76 -6.99 9.65
CA GLU A 52 9.76 -8.31 10.28
C GLU A 52 10.68 -9.29 9.56
N ASN A 53 10.60 -9.36 8.23
CA ASN A 53 11.46 -10.21 7.41
C ASN A 53 11.93 -9.46 6.15
N PRO A 54 13.08 -8.79 6.22
CA PRO A 54 13.59 -7.97 5.13
C PRO A 54 14.18 -8.78 3.97
N GLY A 55 14.51 -10.05 4.19
CA GLY A 55 15.07 -10.94 3.18
C GLY A 55 16.26 -10.32 2.44
N ALA A 56 16.19 -10.30 1.11
CA ALA A 56 17.23 -9.73 0.26
C ALA A 56 17.35 -8.20 0.36
N LEU A 57 16.35 -7.50 0.91
CA LEU A 57 16.40 -6.05 1.09
C LEU A 57 17.24 -5.63 2.30
N GLU A 58 17.63 -6.57 3.16
CA GLU A 58 18.42 -6.32 4.37
C GLU A 58 19.66 -5.41 4.14
N PRO A 59 20.47 -5.58 3.08
CA PRO A 59 21.66 -4.74 2.87
C PRO A 59 21.36 -3.27 2.55
N TRP A 60 20.14 -2.96 2.11
CA TRP A 60 19.74 -1.61 1.68
C TRP A 60 18.80 -0.92 2.67
N LEU A 61 18.37 -1.62 3.73
CA LEU A 61 17.47 -1.06 4.72
C LEU A 61 18.19 -0.07 5.64
N ILE A 62 17.86 1.21 5.45
CA ILE A 62 18.27 2.26 6.39
C ILE A 62 17.34 2.23 7.59
N ARG A 63 17.74 1.52 8.65
CA ARG A 63 17.02 1.53 9.93
C ARG A 63 17.25 2.85 10.65
N ARG A 64 16.36 3.82 10.42
CA ARG A 64 16.38 5.08 11.18
C ARG A 64 15.83 4.81 12.58
N ARG A 65 16.71 4.67 13.59
CA ARG A 65 16.29 4.67 15.01
C ARG A 65 15.53 5.97 15.30
N ARG A 66 14.21 5.92 15.45
CA ARG A 66 13.46 7.00 16.11
C ARG A 66 13.69 6.85 17.62
N GLY A 67 14.70 7.53 18.14
CA GLY A 67 14.94 7.71 19.57
C GLY A 67 16.20 7.04 20.14
N GLU A 68 17.34 7.70 19.99
CA GLU A 68 18.28 7.85 21.11
C GLU A 68 18.40 9.36 21.34
N ALA A 69 17.72 9.83 22.37
CA ALA A 69 17.82 11.16 22.96
C ALA A 69 17.94 10.98 24.47
#